data_AF-A0A166NE67-F1
#
_entry.id   AF-A0A166NE67-F1
#
_cell.length_a   1.000
_cell.length_b   1.000
_cell.length_c   1.000
_cell.angle_alpha   90.00
_cell.angle_beta   90.00
_cell.angle_gamma   90.00
#
_symmetry.space_group_name_H-M   'P 1'
#
loop_
_entity.id
_entity.type
_entity.pdbx_description
1 polymer ?
#
loop_
_entity_poly.entity_id
_entity_poly.type
_entity_poly.pdbx_seq_one_letter_code
_entity_poly.pdbx_strand_id
1 'polypeptide(L)'
;MTFLDLLLNALLFLLPLAHILVAPYTKVEESFNLQATHDILVYGTPTSSVRARFLHTYDHFTFPGVVPRTFVGPVLLAGVSQPLVALAGFRHAQLVVRAVLALANAVALLVFRNAAASAFGPAAARWWVLLSVSQFHLVYYLGRTLPNMFAFGLGTYGERGVPALNLLCFR
;
A
#
# COMPACT_ATOMS: atom_id res chain seq x y z
N MET A 1 -2.44 25.24 8.93
CA MET A 1 -2.95 23.93 9.42
C MET A 1 -3.28 24.09 10.90
N THR A 2 -4.47 23.69 11.34
CA THR A 2 -4.80 23.73 12.78
C THR A 2 -4.21 22.51 13.49
N PHE A 3 -4.12 22.56 14.82
CA PHE A 3 -3.74 21.40 15.63
C PHE A 3 -4.66 20.19 15.37
N LEU A 4 -5.96 20.45 15.21
CA LEU A 4 -6.94 19.41 14.85
C LEU A 4 -6.62 18.74 13.51
N ASP A 5 -6.22 19.52 12.50
CA ASP A 5 -5.85 18.96 11.20
C ASP A 5 -4.62 18.05 11.29
N LEU A 6 -3.65 18.41 12.14
CA LEU A 6 -2.48 17.59 12.40
C LEU A 6 -2.85 16.25 13.05
N LEU A 7 -3.70 16.29 14.09
CA LEU A 7 -4.18 15.10 14.78
C LEU A 7 -4.93 14.15 13.82
N LEU A 8 -5.86 14.69 13.04
CA LEU A 8 -6.63 13.90 12.07
C LEU A 8 -5.73 13.28 11.00
N ASN A 9 -4.76 14.05 10.48
CA ASN A 9 -3.81 13.52 9.51
C ASN A 9 -2.95 12.41 10.14
N ALA A 10 -2.52 12.54 11.39
CA ALA A 10 -1.75 11.51 12.08
C ALA A 10 -2.53 10.19 12.22
N LEU A 11 -3.85 10.25 12.46
CA LEU A 11 -4.69 9.04 12.57
C LEU A 11 -4.68 8.19 11.29
N LEU A 12 -4.58 8.82 10.11
CA LEU A 12 -4.47 8.10 8.83
C LEU A 12 -3.23 7.19 8.76
N PHE A 13 -2.16 7.53 9.49
CA PHE A 13 -0.93 6.74 9.55
C PHE A 13 -0.90 5.81 10.77
N LEU A 14 -1.31 6.31 11.94
CA LEU A 14 -1.18 5.57 13.19
C LEU A 14 -2.11 4.36 13.27
N LEU A 15 -3.34 4.47 12.79
CA LEU A 15 -4.31 3.37 12.90
C LEU A 15 -3.94 2.16 12.02
N PRO A 16 -3.50 2.30 10.76
CA PRO A 16 -3.01 1.17 9.99
C PRO A 16 -1.79 0.50 10.62
N LEU A 17 -0.85 1.28 11.16
CA LEU A 17 0.32 0.75 11.86
C LEU A 17 -0.09 -0.03 13.12
N ALA A 18 -1.04 0.49 13.91
CA ALA A 18 -1.58 -0.21 15.06
C ALA A 18 -2.23 -1.54 14.67
N HIS A 19 -3.00 -1.58 13.57
CA HIS A 19 -3.61 -2.83 13.08
C HIS A 19 -2.59 -3.87 12.61
N ILE A 20 -1.42 -3.46 12.08
CA ILE A 20 -0.34 -4.38 11.74
C ILE A 20 0.20 -5.08 13.00
N LEU A 21 0.33 -4.34 14.10
CA LEU A 21 0.82 -4.87 15.37
C LEU A 21 -0.21 -5.75 16.08
N VAL A 22 -1.48 -5.33 16.11
CA VAL A 22 -2.57 -6.07 16.77
C VAL A 22 -2.97 -7.32 15.99
N ALA A 23 -2.88 -7.29 14.66
CA ALA A 23 -3.22 -8.42 13.80
C ALA A 23 -2.02 -8.84 12.92
N PRO A 24 -1.01 -9.50 13.51
CA PRO A 24 0.24 -9.83 12.83
C PRO A 24 0.07 -10.93 11.78
N TYR A 25 -0.89 -11.83 11.97
CA TYR A 25 -1.17 -12.94 11.05
C TYR A 25 -1.75 -12.46 9.72
N THR A 26 -1.43 -13.18 8.65
CA THR A 26 -1.77 -12.84 7.26
C THR A 26 -2.93 -13.69 6.77
N LYS A 27 -3.77 -13.10 5.93
CA LYS A 27 -4.80 -13.85 5.22
C LYS A 27 -4.22 -14.63 4.04
N VAL A 28 -4.95 -15.64 3.57
CA VAL A 28 -4.52 -16.51 2.47
C VAL A 28 -4.31 -15.72 1.17
N GLU A 29 -5.08 -14.67 0.95
CA GLU A 29 -5.02 -13.82 -0.24
C GLU A 29 -3.76 -12.94 -0.27
N GLU A 30 -3.16 -12.67 0.90
CA GLU A 30 -1.93 -11.89 1.04
C GLU A 30 -0.68 -12.70 0.69
N SER A 31 -0.76 -14.02 0.86
CA SER A 31 0.36 -14.96 0.83
C SER A 31 1.22 -14.80 -0.43
N PHE A 32 0.60 -14.68 -1.59
CA PHE A 32 1.32 -14.57 -2.86
C PHE A 32 2.23 -13.35 -2.90
N ASN A 33 1.70 -12.15 -2.65
CA ASN A 33 2.52 -10.94 -2.79
C ASN A 33 3.53 -10.87 -1.66
N LEU A 34 3.17 -11.37 -0.48
CA LEU A 34 4.07 -11.41 0.66
C LEU A 34 5.25 -12.37 0.41
N GLN A 35 4.98 -13.57 -0.11
CA GLN A 35 6.02 -14.54 -0.46
C GLN A 35 6.86 -14.06 -1.64
N ALA A 36 6.24 -13.50 -2.69
CA ALA A 36 6.99 -12.89 -3.79
C ALA A 36 7.92 -11.77 -3.29
N THR A 37 7.45 -10.92 -2.36
CA THR A 37 8.29 -9.86 -1.76
C THR A 37 9.41 -10.46 -0.92
N HIS A 38 9.12 -11.50 -0.13
CA HIS A 38 10.12 -12.24 0.64
C HIS A 38 11.22 -12.82 -0.24
N ASP A 39 10.85 -13.52 -1.32
CA ASP A 39 11.81 -14.15 -2.23
C ASP A 39 12.70 -13.10 -2.91
N ILE A 40 12.15 -11.95 -3.28
CA ILE A 40 12.93 -10.83 -3.82
C ILE A 40 13.88 -10.25 -2.75
N LEU A 41 13.45 -10.16 -1.49
CA LEU A 41 14.31 -9.68 -0.40
C LEU A 41 15.45 -10.66 -0.06
N VAL A 42 15.22 -11.97 -0.17
CA VAL A 42 16.24 -13.01 0.12
C VAL A 42 17.19 -13.21 -1.05
N TYR A 43 16.65 -13.40 -2.25
CA TYR A 43 17.42 -13.80 -3.43
C TYR A 43 17.84 -12.64 -4.33
N GLY A 44 17.31 -11.44 -4.07
CA GLY A 44 17.51 -10.23 -4.86
C GLY A 44 16.67 -10.20 -6.14
N THR A 45 16.58 -9.02 -6.76
CA THR A 45 16.15 -8.92 -8.16
C THR A 45 17.31 -9.39 -9.05
N PRO A 46 17.11 -10.34 -9.99
CA PRO A 46 18.21 -10.81 -10.83
C PRO A 46 18.71 -9.67 -11.73
N THR A 47 19.89 -9.12 -11.43
CA THR A 47 20.53 -8.02 -12.18
C THR A 47 21.37 -8.51 -13.37
N SER A 48 21.65 -9.82 -13.45
CA SER A 48 22.22 -10.48 -14.62
C SER A 48 21.44 -11.77 -14.91
N SER A 49 21.15 -12.04 -16.19
CA SER A 49 20.39 -13.23 -16.66
C SER A 49 18.96 -13.36 -16.10
N VAL A 50 18.21 -12.25 -16.13
CA VAL A 50 16.81 -12.10 -15.69
C VAL A 50 15.93 -13.30 -16.08
N ARG A 51 15.93 -13.70 -17.36
CA ARG A 51 15.04 -14.74 -17.88
C ARG A 51 15.34 -16.15 -17.34
N ALA A 52 16.61 -16.48 -17.09
CA ALA A 52 17.02 -17.80 -16.62
C ALA A 52 16.76 -18.00 -15.11
N ARG A 53 17.01 -16.96 -14.29
CA ARG A 53 16.70 -17.00 -12.84
C ARG A 53 15.20 -16.93 -12.56
N PHE A 54 14.44 -16.16 -13.35
CA PHE A 54 12.97 -16.16 -13.25
C PHE A 54 12.35 -17.53 -13.54
N LEU A 55 12.89 -18.27 -14.51
CA LEU A 55 12.39 -19.61 -14.88
C LEU A 55 12.79 -20.73 -13.90
N HIS A 56 13.87 -20.56 -13.13
CA HIS A 56 14.40 -21.62 -12.25
C HIS A 56 14.11 -21.40 -10.76
N THR A 57 13.83 -20.16 -10.33
CA THR A 57 13.64 -19.83 -8.90
C THR A 57 12.19 -19.51 -8.54
N TYR A 58 11.34 -19.15 -9.50
CA TYR A 58 9.94 -18.79 -9.24
C TYR A 58 9.00 -19.87 -9.81
N ASP A 59 8.26 -20.55 -8.93
CA ASP A 59 7.31 -21.62 -9.27
C ASP A 59 6.09 -21.16 -10.10
N HIS A 60 5.95 -19.84 -10.27
CA HIS A 60 4.80 -19.18 -10.87
C HIS A 60 4.62 -19.43 -12.37
N PHE A 61 5.65 -19.95 -13.03
CA PHE A 61 5.56 -20.41 -14.42
C PHE A 61 5.04 -21.84 -14.52
N THR A 62 5.17 -22.64 -13.45
CA THR A 62 4.73 -24.04 -13.39
C THR A 62 3.28 -24.14 -12.90
N PHE A 63 2.84 -23.20 -12.07
CA PHE A 63 1.46 -23.10 -11.58
C PHE A 63 0.88 -21.70 -11.81
N PRO A 64 0.47 -21.35 -13.04
CA PRO A 64 -0.26 -20.12 -13.28
C PRO A 64 -1.60 -20.23 -12.55
N GLY A 65 -1.71 -19.57 -11.40
CA GLY A 65 -2.98 -19.45 -10.70
C GLY A 65 -4.06 -18.82 -11.58
N VAL A 66 -5.33 -18.95 -11.17
CA VAL A 66 -6.53 -18.57 -11.95
C VAL A 66 -6.66 -17.05 -12.22
N VAL A 67 -5.69 -16.23 -11.80
CA VAL A 67 -5.68 -14.77 -11.99
C VAL A 67 -4.26 -14.32 -12.38
N PRO A 68 -4.06 -13.60 -13.51
CA PRO A 68 -2.75 -13.07 -13.88
C PRO A 68 -2.31 -12.01 -12.85
N ARG A 69 -1.27 -12.32 -12.09
CA ARG A 69 -0.72 -11.45 -11.04
C ARG A 69 0.57 -10.83 -11.54
N THR A 70 0.70 -9.52 -11.42
CA THR A 70 1.90 -8.79 -11.82
C THR A 70 2.93 -8.81 -10.69
N PHE A 71 4.22 -8.96 -11.04
CA PHE A 71 5.33 -8.93 -10.06
C PHE A 71 5.80 -7.50 -9.71
N VAL A 72 5.25 -6.48 -10.38
CA VAL A 72 5.70 -5.09 -10.22
C VAL A 72 5.51 -4.58 -8.79
N GLY A 73 4.36 -4.86 -8.17
CA GLY A 73 4.08 -4.46 -6.79
C GLY A 73 5.08 -5.04 -5.78
N PRO A 74 5.25 -6.37 -5.72
CA PRO A 74 6.25 -7.01 -4.86
C PRO A 74 7.69 -6.53 -5.10
N VAL A 75 8.11 -6.30 -6.35
CA VAL A 75 9.46 -5.80 -6.68
C VAL A 75 9.67 -4.39 -6.12
N LEU A 76 8.73 -3.47 -6.35
CA LEU A 76 8.84 -2.11 -5.82
C LEU A 76 8.83 -2.11 -4.28
N LEU A 77 7.95 -2.92 -3.68
CA LEU A 77 7.83 -2.99 -2.24
C LEU A 77 9.08 -3.59 -1.59
N ALA A 78 9.64 -4.65 -2.17
CA ALA A 78 10.92 -5.22 -1.73
C ALA A 78 12.06 -4.21 -1.85
N GLY A 79 12.17 -3.52 -2.98
CA GLY A 79 13.23 -2.52 -3.21
C GLY A 79 13.22 -1.38 -2.19
N VAL A 80 12.04 -0.84 -1.88
CA VAL A 80 11.89 0.22 -0.85
C VAL A 80 12.11 -0.34 0.56
N SER A 81 11.66 -1.57 0.82
CA SER A 81 11.76 -2.19 2.15
C SER A 81 13.16 -2.70 2.46
N GLN A 82 13.99 -3.02 1.46
CA GLN A 82 15.31 -3.62 1.64
C GLN A 82 16.23 -2.87 2.64
N PRO A 83 16.47 -1.55 2.52
CA PRO A 83 17.31 -0.83 3.49
C PRO A 83 16.70 -0.84 4.90
N LEU A 84 15.37 -0.78 5.01
CA LEU A 84 14.67 -0.80 6.29
C LEU A 84 14.74 -2.17 6.96
N VAL A 85 14.65 -3.25 6.17
CA VAL A 85 14.83 -4.63 6.65
C VAL A 85 16.28 -4.88 7.06
N ALA A 86 17.25 -4.32 6.35
CA ALA A 86 18.67 -4.41 6.75
C ALA A 86 18.93 -3.77 8.12
N LEU A 87 18.23 -2.69 8.45
CA LEU A 87 18.32 -2.02 9.76
C LEU A 87 17.51 -2.74 10.86
N ALA A 88 16.31 -3.21 10.54
CA ALA A 88 15.41 -3.84 11.51
C ALA A 88 15.70 -5.34 11.75
N GLY A 89 16.44 -5.98 10.84
CA GLY A 89 16.68 -7.42 10.81
C GLY A 89 15.57 -8.20 10.10
N PHE A 90 15.96 -9.27 9.41
CA PHE A 90 15.06 -10.05 8.55
C PHE A 90 13.88 -10.70 9.30
N ARG A 91 14.03 -10.98 10.60
CA ARG A 91 12.94 -11.44 11.48
C ARG A 91 11.72 -10.50 11.52
N HIS A 92 11.91 -9.22 11.17
CA HIS A 92 10.86 -8.21 11.12
C HIS A 92 10.45 -7.85 9.68
N ALA A 93 10.96 -8.56 8.66
CA ALA A 93 10.73 -8.21 7.26
C ALA A 93 9.24 -8.07 6.91
N GLN A 94 8.41 -9.01 7.38
CA GLN A 94 6.96 -8.96 7.19
C GLN A 94 6.32 -7.69 7.77
N LEU A 95 6.73 -7.27 8.98
CA LEU A 95 6.21 -6.04 9.61
C LEU A 95 6.67 -4.79 8.85
N VAL A 96 7.94 -4.76 8.46
CA VAL A 96 8.52 -3.64 7.70
C VAL A 96 7.82 -3.47 6.36
N VAL A 97 7.71 -4.55 5.58
CA VAL A 97 7.04 -4.56 4.27
C VAL A 97 5.59 -4.06 4.38
N ARG A 98 4.85 -4.54 5.39
CA ARG A 98 3.47 -4.11 5.64
C ARG A 98 3.38 -2.65 6.07
N ALA A 99 4.32 -2.19 6.90
CA ALA A 99 4.38 -0.80 7.33
C ALA A 99 4.69 0.13 6.15
N VAL A 100 5.64 -0.22 5.28
CA VAL A 100 5.95 0.54 4.06
C VAL A 100 4.72 0.67 3.17
N LEU A 101 3.99 -0.42 2.93
CA LEU A 101 2.76 -0.40 2.14
C LEU A 101 1.67 0.47 2.80
N ALA A 102 1.48 0.35 4.12
CA ALA A 102 0.52 1.16 4.87
C ALA A 102 0.85 2.66 4.78
N LEU A 103 2.12 3.03 4.93
CA LEU A 103 2.57 4.41 4.84
C LEU A 103 2.37 4.97 3.43
N ALA A 104 2.70 4.21 2.39
CA ALA A 104 2.48 4.61 1.00
C ALA A 104 1.00 4.89 0.71
N ASN A 105 0.12 3.99 1.16
CA ASN A 105 -1.33 4.15 0.99
C ASN A 105 -1.91 5.28 1.87
N ALA A 106 -1.36 5.51 3.06
CA ALA A 106 -1.75 6.62 3.93
C ALA A 106 -1.37 7.99 3.33
N VAL A 107 -0.22 8.10 2.64
CA VAL A 107 0.12 9.30 1.85
C VAL A 107 -0.94 9.55 0.76
N ALA A 108 -1.41 8.48 0.11
CA ALA A 108 -2.47 8.58 -0.89
C ALA A 108 -3.79 9.11 -0.32
N LEU A 109 -4.17 8.67 0.89
CA LEU A 109 -5.31 9.22 1.62
C LEU A 109 -5.11 10.68 2.02
N LEU A 110 -3.90 11.07 2.43
CA LEU A 110 -3.59 12.46 2.75
C LEU A 110 -3.70 13.35 1.50
N VAL A 111 -3.24 12.84 0.36
CA VAL A 111 -3.38 13.46 -0.95
C VAL A 111 -4.87 13.68 -1.30
N PHE A 112 -5.71 12.67 -1.10
CA PHE A 112 -7.15 12.77 -1.31
C PHE A 112 -7.80 13.77 -0.35
N ARG A 113 -7.47 13.71 0.95
CA ARG A 113 -7.94 14.66 1.97
C ARG A 113 -7.64 16.11 1.58
N ASN A 114 -6.45 16.37 1.04
CA ASN A 114 -6.06 17.70 0.59
C ASN A 114 -6.86 18.13 -0.63
N ALA A 115 -7.13 17.23 -1.58
CA ALA A 115 -8.00 17.51 -2.72
C ALA A 115 -9.45 17.81 -2.27
N ALA A 116 -9.99 17.00 -1.34
CA ALA A 116 -11.32 17.22 -0.76
C ALA A 116 -11.40 18.56 0.00
N ALA A 117 -10.33 18.96 0.70
CA ALA A 117 -10.29 20.25 1.38
C ALA A 117 -10.31 21.43 0.40
N SER A 118 -9.63 21.31 -0.74
CA SER A 118 -9.63 22.32 -1.79
C SER A 118 -10.96 22.38 -2.54
N ALA A 119 -11.64 21.25 -2.76
CA ALA A 119 -12.88 21.18 -3.53
C ALA A 119 -14.15 21.50 -2.70
N PHE A 120 -14.22 21.00 -1.46
CA PHE A 120 -15.42 21.04 -0.62
C PHE A 120 -15.21 21.76 0.72
N GLY A 121 -14.01 22.31 0.94
CA GLY A 121 -13.65 23.04 2.15
C GLY A 121 -13.10 22.15 3.29
N PRO A 122 -12.46 22.78 4.30
CA PRO A 122 -11.76 22.07 5.35
C PRO A 122 -12.68 21.26 6.27
N ALA A 123 -13.92 21.68 6.48
CA ALA A 123 -14.89 20.96 7.30
C ALA A 123 -15.27 19.60 6.67
N ALA A 124 -15.58 19.58 5.38
CA ALA A 124 -15.89 18.37 4.64
C ALA A 124 -14.71 17.37 4.66
N ALA A 125 -13.49 17.87 4.45
CA ALA A 125 -12.28 17.05 4.50
C ALA A 125 -12.04 16.42 5.88
N ARG A 126 -12.30 17.16 6.97
CA ARG A 126 -12.21 16.63 8.34
C ARG A 126 -13.22 15.52 8.59
N TRP A 127 -14.47 15.73 8.17
CA TRP A 127 -15.52 14.71 8.26
C TRP A 127 -15.18 13.47 7.46
N TRP A 128 -14.65 13.65 6.25
CA TRP A 128 -14.16 12.52 5.45
C TRP A 128 -13.09 11.72 6.19
N VAL A 129 -12.09 12.37 6.79
CA VAL A 129 -11.07 11.66 7.58
C VAL A 129 -11.72 10.89 8.73
N LEU A 130 -12.59 11.54 9.52
CA LEU A 130 -13.27 10.91 10.66
C LEU A 130 -14.06 9.66 10.25
N LEU A 131 -14.84 9.78 9.16
CA LEU A 131 -15.58 8.65 8.60
C LEU A 131 -14.62 7.56 8.11
N SER A 132 -13.57 7.90 7.36
CA SER A 132 -12.60 6.93 6.86
C SER A 132 -11.85 6.18 7.97
N VAL A 133 -11.41 6.87 9.03
CA VAL A 133 -10.66 6.25 10.13
C VAL A 133 -11.54 5.44 11.09
N SER A 134 -12.84 5.75 11.16
CA SER A 134 -13.81 4.96 11.92
C SER A 134 -14.22 3.67 11.21
N GLN A 135 -14.08 3.60 9.87
CA GLN A 135 -14.34 2.38 9.12
C GLN A 135 -13.17 1.39 9.30
N PHE A 136 -13.45 0.27 9.98
CA PHE A 136 -12.49 -0.82 10.15
C PHE A 136 -11.84 -1.25 8.83
N HIS A 137 -12.65 -1.41 7.77
CA HIS A 137 -12.20 -2.02 6.52
C HIS A 137 -11.01 -1.27 5.91
N LEU A 138 -11.11 0.06 5.73
CA LEU A 138 -10.06 0.83 5.09
C LEU A 138 -8.75 0.73 5.88
N VAL A 139 -8.76 1.14 7.16
CA VAL A 139 -7.56 1.21 8.01
C VAL A 139 -6.91 -0.17 8.23
N TYR A 140 -7.71 -1.23 8.30
CA TYR A 140 -7.21 -2.60 8.45
C TYR A 140 -6.48 -3.10 7.20
N TYR A 141 -6.99 -2.77 6.00
CA TYR A 141 -6.43 -3.28 4.75
C TYR A 141 -5.27 -2.45 4.18
N LEU A 142 -5.10 -1.20 4.59
CA LEU A 142 -4.04 -0.28 4.11
C LEU A 142 -2.63 -0.89 4.06
N GLY A 143 -2.28 -1.73 5.05
CA GLY A 143 -0.97 -2.40 5.16
C GLY A 143 -0.99 -3.91 4.85
N ARG A 144 -2.05 -4.41 4.20
CA ARG A 144 -2.20 -5.81 3.81
C ARG A 144 -1.75 -5.96 2.38
N THR A 145 -0.94 -6.99 2.07
CA THR A 145 -0.33 -7.17 0.74
C THR A 145 -1.32 -7.76 -0.28
N LEU A 146 -2.52 -7.19 -0.35
CA LEU A 146 -3.54 -7.53 -1.32
C LEU A 146 -3.31 -6.77 -2.63
N PRO A 147 -3.60 -7.35 -3.81
CA PRO A 147 -3.36 -6.70 -5.10
C PRO A 147 -3.99 -5.30 -5.23
N ASN A 148 -5.20 -5.11 -4.70
CA ASN A 148 -5.88 -3.82 -4.70
C ASN A 148 -5.15 -2.75 -3.87
N MET A 149 -4.44 -3.15 -2.80
CA MET A 149 -3.69 -2.24 -1.94
C MET A 149 -2.39 -1.76 -2.60
N PHE A 150 -1.84 -2.50 -3.57
CA PHE A 150 -0.74 -2.00 -4.41
C PHE A 150 -1.22 -0.96 -5.43
N ALA A 151 -2.46 -1.09 -5.93
CA ALA A 151 -3.06 -0.16 -6.89
C ALA A 151 -3.68 1.08 -6.22
N PHE A 152 -3.94 1.03 -4.91
CA PHE A 152 -4.65 2.05 -4.15
C PHE A 152 -4.03 3.45 -4.27
N GLY A 153 -2.70 3.53 -4.15
CA GLY A 153 -1.96 4.78 -4.37
C GLY A 153 -2.08 5.30 -5.81
N LEU A 154 -1.93 4.42 -6.81
CA LEU A 154 -1.95 4.82 -8.23
C LEU A 154 -3.31 5.40 -8.66
N GLY A 155 -4.43 4.85 -8.16
CA GLY A 155 -5.76 5.37 -8.46
C GLY A 155 -5.97 6.80 -7.95
N THR A 156 -5.53 7.09 -6.72
CA THR A 156 -5.69 8.41 -6.10
C THR A 156 -4.75 9.48 -6.68
N TYR A 157 -3.58 9.10 -7.23
CA TYR A 157 -2.72 10.03 -7.97
C TYR A 157 -3.22 10.29 -9.40
N GLY A 158 -3.79 9.29 -10.07
CA GLY A 158 -4.32 9.41 -11.43
C GLY A 158 -5.42 10.47 -11.56
N GLU A 159 -6.24 10.62 -10.51
CA GLU A 159 -7.30 11.63 -10.44
C GLU A 159 -6.79 13.08 -10.35
N ARG A 160 -5.48 13.30 -10.13
CA ARG A 160 -4.88 14.64 -10.23
C ARG A 160 -4.53 15.05 -11.65
N GLY A 161 -4.35 14.10 -12.56
CA GLY A 161 -4.02 14.34 -13.97
C GLY A 161 -5.24 14.44 -14.89
N VAL A 162 -6.39 13.96 -14.42
CA VAL A 162 -7.68 14.22 -15.05
C VAL A 162 -8.23 15.50 -14.42
N PRO A 163 -8.76 16.46 -15.19
CA PRO A 163 -9.60 17.54 -14.65
C PRO A 163 -10.89 16.93 -14.06
N ALA A 164 -10.78 16.21 -12.95
CA ALA A 164 -11.82 15.44 -12.28
C ALA A 164 -12.69 16.31 -11.35
N LEU A 165 -12.71 17.64 -11.57
CA LEU A 165 -13.82 18.48 -11.14
C LEU A 165 -14.82 18.78 -12.27
N ASN A 166 -14.51 18.46 -13.54
CA ASN A 166 -15.44 18.64 -14.66
C ASN A 166 -16.30 17.40 -14.98
N LEU A 167 -16.14 16.30 -14.24
CA LEU A 167 -16.96 15.07 -14.40
C LEU A 167 -18.05 14.92 -13.33
N LEU A 168 -18.10 15.80 -12.33
CA LEU A 168 -19.28 15.96 -11.45
C LEU A 168 -20.33 16.92 -12.03
N CYS A 169 -20.10 17.44 -13.24
CA CYS A 169 -21.00 18.33 -13.95
C CYS A 169 -21.27 17.83 -15.38
N PHE A 170 -21.73 16.59 -15.53
CA PHE A 170 -22.47 16.15 -16.72
C PHE A 170 -23.52 15.12 -16.31
N ARG A 171 -24.78 15.58 -16.35
CA ARG A 171 -26.05 14.85 -16.53
C ARG A 171 -26.33 13.58 -15.71
#